data_AF-A0A2Z6RM68-F1
#
_entry.id   AF-A0A2Z6RM68-F1
#
_cell.length_a   1.000
_cell.length_b   1.000
_cell.length_c   1.000
_cell.angle_alpha   90.00
_cell.angle_beta   90.00
_cell.angle_gamma   90.00
#
_symmetry.space_group_name_H-M   'P 1'
#
loop_
_entity.id
_entity.type
_entity.pdbx_description
1 polymer ?
#
loop_
_entity_poly.entity_id
_entity_poly.type
_entity_poly.pdbx_seq_one_letter_code
_entity_poly.pdbx_strand_id
1 'polypeptide(L)'
;MSFAHAFFILLIPRSEYSIEEFTKNDDPNNPWNLATAYNQVFDNGTMDSDPFIIQPPTDNTNMFVDYRTSLFAMYLFLIGDQSSLSNWSYKNNPPLAILIVLFSLLIVVYLMNLLIGLLNMAIEKDNNRILAEIELFYLLPHQRRWQTWFPDLINYFVNVDKTRDKVKEIIDKGEWRTEIFPEMRQKLLDKLNIQHNPNNEKVFMGKLEEIYIIISKLSEKQARIEKIEEHPKDELDELDGNEQKVI
;
A
#
# COMPACT_ATOMS: atom_id res chain seq x y z
N MET A 1 -5.25 14.11 -10.32
CA MET A 1 -5.71 14.36 -11.71
C MET A 1 -7.18 14.76 -11.79
N SER A 2 -8.13 13.97 -11.28
CA SER A 2 -9.57 14.28 -11.41
C SER A 2 -9.97 15.63 -10.79
N PHE A 3 -9.52 15.97 -9.58
CA PHE A 3 -9.82 17.27 -8.97
C PHE A 3 -9.25 18.46 -9.76
N ALA A 4 -7.99 18.41 -10.19
CA ALA A 4 -7.40 19.47 -11.02
C ALA A 4 -8.18 19.70 -12.30
N HIS A 5 -8.66 18.63 -12.92
CA HIS A 5 -9.51 18.72 -14.10
C HIS A 5 -10.89 19.34 -13.79
N ALA A 6 -11.50 18.99 -12.65
CA ALA A 6 -12.76 19.58 -12.21
C ALA A 6 -12.63 21.09 -11.91
N PHE A 7 -11.59 21.50 -11.17
CA PHE A 7 -11.29 22.91 -10.92
C PHE A 7 -11.00 23.64 -12.23
N PHE A 8 -10.21 23.04 -13.12
CA PHE A 8 -9.92 23.60 -14.45
C PHE A 8 -11.20 23.88 -15.24
N ILE A 9 -12.08 22.90 -15.40
CA ILE A 9 -13.35 23.10 -16.15
C ILE A 9 -14.23 24.15 -15.49
N LEU A 10 -14.26 24.21 -14.16
CA LEU A 10 -15.09 25.14 -13.41
C LEU A 10 -14.57 26.58 -13.50
N LEU A 11 -13.25 26.77 -13.51
CA LEU A 11 -12.58 28.06 -13.34
C LEU A 11 -11.88 28.59 -14.60
N ILE A 12 -11.94 27.85 -15.72
CA ILE A 12 -11.46 28.34 -17.00
C ILE A 12 -12.31 29.54 -17.47
N PRO A 13 -11.69 30.60 -18.01
CA PRO A 13 -12.40 31.65 -18.71
C PRO A 13 -13.17 31.09 -19.91
N ARG A 14 -14.38 31.58 -20.12
CA ARG A 14 -15.25 31.25 -21.26
C ARG A 14 -15.18 32.31 -22.36
N SER A 15 -14.82 33.53 -22.01
CA SER A 15 -14.65 34.62 -22.96
C SER A 15 -13.18 34.81 -23.34
N GLU A 16 -12.95 35.26 -24.58
CA GLU A 16 -11.62 35.69 -25.01
C GLU A 16 -11.15 36.87 -24.16
N TYR A 17 -9.86 36.90 -23.86
CA TYR A 17 -9.24 37.96 -23.06
C TYR A 17 -7.78 38.15 -23.47
N SER A 18 -7.28 39.36 -23.24
CA SER A 18 -5.85 39.69 -23.32
C SER A 18 -5.40 40.21 -21.96
N ILE A 19 -4.17 39.94 -21.55
CA ILE A 19 -3.59 40.53 -20.33
C ILE A 19 -3.15 41.98 -20.57
N GLU A 20 -2.80 42.32 -21.81
CA GLU A 20 -2.30 43.65 -22.17
C GLU A 20 -3.43 44.67 -22.35
N GLU A 21 -4.60 44.19 -22.79
CA GLU A 21 -5.76 45.04 -23.08
C GLU A 21 -6.89 44.78 -22.10
N PHE A 22 -7.34 45.85 -21.44
CA PHE A 22 -8.48 45.78 -20.54
C PHE A 22 -9.73 45.30 -21.28
N THR A 23 -10.31 44.21 -20.77
CA THR A 23 -11.52 43.63 -21.33
C THR A 23 -12.59 43.57 -20.25
N LYS A 24 -13.66 44.38 -20.39
CA LYS A 24 -14.84 44.30 -19.53
C LYS A 24 -15.82 43.29 -20.12
N ASN A 25 -16.05 42.18 -19.43
CA ASN A 25 -17.05 41.18 -19.79
C ASN A 25 -17.71 40.59 -18.54
N ASP A 26 -18.77 39.81 -18.73
CA ASP A 26 -19.55 39.21 -17.65
C ASP A 26 -19.01 37.82 -17.22
N ASP A 27 -17.83 37.42 -17.70
CA ASP A 27 -17.25 36.12 -17.36
C ASP A 27 -16.56 36.18 -15.98
N PRO A 28 -17.09 35.49 -14.95
CA PRO A 28 -16.55 35.57 -13.60
C PRO A 28 -15.14 35.00 -13.46
N ASN A 29 -14.69 34.20 -14.43
CA ASN A 29 -13.36 33.59 -14.42
C ASN A 29 -12.34 34.40 -15.22
N ASN A 30 -12.76 35.50 -15.87
CA ASN A 30 -11.85 36.34 -16.61
C ASN A 30 -10.80 36.96 -15.66
N PRO A 31 -9.50 36.92 -15.98
CA PRO A 31 -8.46 37.50 -15.13
C PRO A 31 -8.68 38.98 -14.79
N TRP A 32 -9.28 39.79 -15.68
CA TRP A 32 -9.61 41.19 -15.40
C TRP A 32 -10.71 41.36 -14.36
N ASN A 33 -11.66 40.41 -14.28
CA ASN A 33 -12.73 40.43 -13.28
C ASN A 33 -12.27 39.90 -11.90
N LEU A 34 -11.17 39.13 -11.89
CA LEU A 34 -10.52 38.62 -10.68
C LEU A 34 -9.42 39.55 -10.17
N ALA A 35 -9.00 40.52 -10.98
CA ALA A 35 -7.96 41.46 -10.63
C ALA A 35 -8.36 42.35 -9.46
N THR A 36 -7.38 42.75 -8.65
CA THR A 36 -7.64 43.65 -7.52
C THR A 36 -8.04 45.03 -8.04
N ALA A 37 -9.23 45.47 -7.62
CA ALA A 37 -9.79 46.76 -7.97
C ALA A 37 -9.95 47.64 -6.72
N TYR A 38 -9.71 48.94 -6.87
CA TYR A 38 -9.79 49.94 -5.81
C TYR A 38 -10.88 50.96 -6.15
N ASN A 39 -11.90 51.04 -5.30
CA ASN A 39 -12.97 52.02 -5.44
C ASN A 39 -12.62 53.30 -4.68
N GLN A 40 -13.01 54.45 -5.22
CA GLN A 40 -12.88 55.72 -4.51
C GLN A 40 -13.92 55.80 -3.38
N VAL A 41 -13.46 56.20 -2.18
CA VAL A 41 -14.34 56.53 -1.06
C VAL A 41 -14.42 58.04 -0.96
N PHE A 42 -15.63 58.59 -1.04
CA PHE A 42 -15.87 60.03 -0.94
C PHE A 42 -15.96 60.49 0.52
N ASP A 43 -15.76 61.78 0.77
CA ASP A 43 -15.80 62.37 2.12
C ASP A 43 -17.13 62.17 2.85
N ASN A 44 -18.22 61.95 2.10
CA ASN A 44 -19.55 61.63 2.64
C ASN A 44 -19.69 60.16 3.07
N GLY A 45 -18.64 59.34 2.96
CA GLY A 45 -18.61 57.92 3.30
C GLY A 45 -19.22 56.98 2.24
N THR A 46 -19.69 57.52 1.11
CA THR A 46 -20.18 56.70 -0.02
C THR A 46 -19.00 56.21 -0.86
N MET A 47 -19.15 55.04 -1.49
CA MET A 47 -18.16 54.48 -2.40
C MET A 47 -18.68 54.56 -3.83
N ASP A 48 -17.79 54.87 -4.77
CA ASP A 48 -18.10 54.71 -6.19
C ASP A 48 -18.36 53.23 -6.50
N SER A 49 -19.36 52.98 -7.36
CA SER A 49 -19.71 51.64 -7.81
C SER A 49 -18.72 51.13 -8.84
N ASP A 50 -18.14 52.05 -9.63
CA ASP A 50 -17.10 51.73 -10.59
C ASP A 50 -15.70 51.85 -9.95
N PRO A 51 -14.78 50.93 -10.26
CA PRO A 51 -13.43 50.98 -9.73
C PRO A 51 -12.64 52.14 -10.32
N PHE A 52 -11.92 52.86 -9.46
CA PHE A 52 -11.07 53.98 -9.85
C PHE A 52 -9.73 53.48 -10.42
N ILE A 53 -9.17 52.41 -9.84
CA ILE A 53 -7.92 51.78 -10.29
C ILE A 53 -8.09 50.26 -10.29
N ILE A 54 -7.69 49.61 -11.37
CA ILE A 54 -7.61 48.15 -11.46
C ILE A 54 -6.14 47.77 -11.67
N GLN A 55 -5.62 46.85 -10.86
CA GLN A 55 -4.29 46.29 -11.09
C GLN A 55 -4.33 45.37 -12.31
N PRO A 56 -3.41 45.51 -13.28
CA PRO A 56 -3.35 44.57 -14.41
C PRO A 56 -3.21 43.12 -13.91
N PRO A 57 -4.00 42.17 -14.45
CA PRO A 57 -3.87 40.78 -14.09
C PRO A 57 -2.52 40.23 -14.56
N THR A 58 -2.12 39.12 -13.96
CA THR A 58 -0.95 38.35 -14.36
C THR A 58 -1.39 36.95 -14.75
N ASP A 59 -0.49 36.15 -15.32
CA ASP A 59 -0.74 34.73 -15.61
C ASP A 59 -1.17 33.93 -14.37
N ASN A 60 -0.79 34.40 -13.17
CA ASN A 60 -1.13 33.77 -11.90
C ASN A 60 -2.47 34.26 -11.31
N THR A 61 -3.07 35.33 -11.86
CA THR A 61 -4.36 35.84 -11.37
C THR A 61 -5.48 34.83 -11.58
N ASN A 62 -5.44 34.04 -12.66
CA ASN A 62 -6.24 32.84 -12.79
C ASN A 62 -5.34 31.67 -13.23
N MET A 63 -4.88 30.88 -12.26
CA MET A 63 -4.05 29.71 -12.54
C MET A 63 -4.81 28.57 -13.24
N PHE A 64 -6.12 28.68 -13.45
CA PHE A 64 -6.94 27.65 -14.10
C PHE A 64 -7.19 27.89 -15.59
N VAL A 65 -6.51 28.88 -16.18
CA VAL A 65 -6.53 29.14 -17.64
C VAL A 65 -5.89 27.98 -18.41
N ASP A 66 -4.76 27.46 -17.93
CA ASP A 66 -4.06 26.31 -18.51
C ASP A 66 -4.18 25.11 -17.55
N TYR A 67 -4.30 23.92 -18.13
CA TYR A 67 -4.29 22.68 -17.39
C TYR A 67 -2.98 22.47 -16.62
N ARG A 68 -1.83 22.91 -17.15
CA ARG A 68 -0.54 22.79 -16.45
C ARG A 68 -0.49 23.64 -15.19
N THR A 69 -0.93 24.88 -15.28
CA THR A 69 -0.98 25.80 -14.14
C THR A 69 -2.08 25.39 -13.15
N SER A 70 -3.19 24.80 -13.61
CA SER A 70 -4.20 24.19 -12.74
C SER A 70 -3.64 23.03 -11.92
N LEU A 71 -2.83 22.16 -12.53
CA LEU A 71 -2.14 21.10 -11.79
C LEU A 71 -1.20 21.66 -10.71
N PHE A 72 -0.49 22.75 -11.04
CA PHE A 72 0.39 23.41 -10.09
C PHE A 72 -0.39 24.09 -8.95
N ALA A 73 -1.51 24.75 -9.25
CA ALA A 73 -2.42 25.31 -8.26
C ALA A 73 -2.96 24.24 -7.29
N MET A 74 -3.31 23.06 -7.80
CA MET A 74 -3.73 21.94 -6.95
C MET A 74 -2.60 21.37 -6.10
N TYR A 75 -1.36 21.39 -6.60
CA TYR A 75 -0.18 21.03 -5.80
C TYR A 75 0.06 22.04 -4.68
N LEU A 76 -0.04 23.34 -4.96
CA LEU A 76 0.03 24.40 -3.94
C LEU A 76 -1.06 24.19 -2.87
N PHE A 77 -2.27 23.87 -3.30
CA PHE A 77 -3.36 23.58 -2.36
C PHE A 77 -3.11 22.32 -1.53
N LEU A 78 -2.45 21.29 -2.09
CA LEU A 78 -2.04 20.08 -1.36
C LEU A 78 -1.11 20.39 -0.18
N ILE A 79 -0.19 21.34 -0.37
CA ILE A 79 0.77 21.78 0.66
C ILE A 79 0.20 22.88 1.56
N GLY A 80 -1.07 23.28 1.37
CA GLY A 80 -1.80 24.22 2.21
C GLY A 80 -1.86 25.66 1.69
N ASP A 81 -1.34 25.95 0.51
CA ASP A 81 -1.43 27.28 -0.11
C ASP A 81 -2.74 27.43 -0.90
N GLN A 82 -3.61 28.33 -0.43
CA GLN A 82 -4.93 28.60 -0.99
C GLN A 82 -4.99 29.87 -1.86
N SER A 83 -3.85 30.54 -2.07
CA SER A 83 -3.78 31.80 -2.84
C SER A 83 -4.34 31.66 -4.26
N SER A 84 -4.17 30.49 -4.87
CA SER A 84 -4.70 30.18 -6.19
C SER A 84 -6.23 30.10 -6.25
N LEU A 85 -6.92 29.95 -5.11
CA LEU A 85 -8.38 29.78 -5.01
C LEU A 85 -9.07 30.95 -4.29
N SER A 86 -8.31 31.89 -3.72
CA SER A 86 -8.86 33.00 -2.93
C SER A 86 -9.59 34.07 -3.75
N ASN A 87 -9.43 34.06 -5.07
CA ASN A 87 -9.99 35.08 -5.95
C ASN A 87 -11.52 34.96 -6.14
N TRP A 88 -12.11 33.81 -5.80
CA TRP A 88 -13.54 33.57 -5.96
C TRP A 88 -14.31 33.63 -4.64
N SER A 89 -15.52 34.19 -4.70
CA SER A 89 -16.48 34.13 -3.59
C SER A 89 -17.11 32.75 -3.48
N TYR A 90 -17.00 32.13 -2.30
CA TYR A 90 -17.60 30.83 -2.01
C TYR A 90 -19.13 30.86 -1.90
N LYS A 91 -19.70 32.01 -1.53
CA LYS A 91 -21.16 32.16 -1.38
C LYS A 91 -21.88 32.06 -2.71
N ASN A 92 -21.28 32.61 -3.76
CA ASN A 92 -21.91 32.71 -5.08
C ASN A 92 -21.54 31.53 -5.99
N ASN A 93 -20.62 30.66 -5.55
CA ASN A 93 -20.16 29.49 -6.31
C ASN A 93 -20.21 28.20 -5.47
N PRO A 94 -21.41 27.65 -5.17
CA PRO A 94 -21.54 26.44 -4.37
C PRO A 94 -20.73 25.23 -4.88
N PRO A 95 -20.63 24.95 -6.20
CA PRO A 95 -19.82 23.84 -6.70
C PRO A 95 -18.34 23.97 -6.34
N LEU A 96 -17.79 25.19 -6.39
CA LEU A 96 -16.40 25.46 -6.00
C LEU A 96 -16.17 25.17 -4.52
N ALA A 97 -17.07 25.67 -3.66
CA ALA A 97 -16.99 25.45 -2.22
C ALA A 97 -17.05 23.96 -1.88
N ILE A 98 -17.95 23.20 -2.51
CA ILE A 98 -18.05 21.74 -2.33
C ILE A 98 -16.74 21.07 -2.75
N LEU A 99 -16.17 21.44 -3.89
CA LEU A 99 -14.93 20.85 -4.40
C LEU A 99 -13.74 21.11 -3.47
N ILE A 100 -13.63 22.33 -2.93
CA ILE A 100 -12.61 22.73 -1.95
C ILE A 100 -12.74 21.90 -0.66
N VAL A 101 -13.96 21.75 -0.14
CA VAL A 101 -14.22 20.98 1.09
C VAL A 101 -13.87 19.50 0.88
N LEU A 102 -14.32 18.90 -0.24
CA LEU A 102 -14.04 17.50 -0.55
C LEU A 102 -12.54 17.24 -0.72
N PHE A 103 -11.84 18.13 -1.43
CA PHE A 103 -10.40 18.00 -1.62
C PHE A 103 -9.63 18.18 -0.31
N SER A 104 -10.04 19.13 0.53
CA SER A 104 -9.44 19.35 1.86
C SER A 104 -9.62 18.12 2.76
N LEU A 105 -10.82 17.53 2.77
CA LEU A 105 -11.09 16.30 3.52
C LEU A 105 -10.22 15.14 3.02
N LEU A 106 -10.07 14.99 1.71
CA LEU A 106 -9.18 13.98 1.12
C LEU A 106 -7.74 14.15 1.60
N ILE A 107 -7.21 15.38 1.63
CA ILE A 107 -5.84 15.62 2.09
C ILE A 107 -5.70 15.29 3.57
N VAL A 108 -6.53 15.89 4.41
CA VAL A 108 -6.39 15.80 5.88
C VAL A 108 -6.69 14.39 6.39
N VAL A 109 -7.77 13.77 5.92
CA VAL A 109 -8.23 12.48 6.44
C VAL A 109 -7.52 11.31 5.77
N TYR A 110 -7.28 11.38 4.46
CA TYR A 110 -6.73 10.25 3.73
C TYR A 110 -5.22 10.39 3.53
N LEU A 111 -4.76 11.42 2.82
CA LEU A 111 -3.36 11.51 2.41
C LEU A 111 -2.40 11.73 3.59
N MET A 112 -2.69 12.64 4.51
CA MET A 112 -1.81 12.90 5.65
C MET A 112 -1.72 11.68 6.58
N ASN A 113 -2.85 11.04 6.88
CA ASN A 113 -2.88 9.84 7.70
C ASN A 113 -2.19 8.65 7.03
N LEU A 114 -2.37 8.49 5.71
CA LEU A 114 -1.67 7.47 4.94
C LEU A 114 -0.15 7.72 4.93
N LEU A 115 0.26 8.96 4.67
CA LEU A 115 1.67 9.33 4.63
C LEU A 115 2.33 9.13 5.99
N ILE A 116 1.69 9.57 7.08
CA ILE A 116 2.17 9.36 8.45
C ILE A 116 2.25 7.87 8.76
N GLY A 117 1.24 7.07 8.38
CA GLY A 117 1.24 5.62 8.59
C GLY A 117 2.36 4.90 7.84
N LEU A 118 2.57 5.25 6.56
CA LEU A 118 3.66 4.70 5.75
C LEU A 118 5.03 5.14 6.26
N LEU A 119 5.16 6.42 6.67
CA LEU A 119 6.39 6.95 7.24
C LEU A 119 6.72 6.24 8.55
N ASN A 120 5.73 6.04 9.43
CA ASN A 120 5.91 5.30 10.67
C ASN A 120 6.38 3.86 10.41
N MET A 121 5.78 3.17 9.45
CA MET A 121 6.18 1.81 9.06
C MET A 121 7.62 1.77 8.51
N ALA A 122 7.99 2.74 7.67
CA ALA A 122 9.34 2.83 7.13
C ALA A 122 10.38 3.11 8.23
N ILE A 123 10.08 4.03 9.15
CA ILE A 123 10.92 4.33 10.32
C ILE A 123 11.07 3.09 11.21
N GLU A 124 9.99 2.36 11.49
CA GLU A 124 10.05 1.14 12.31
C GLU A 124 10.92 0.06 11.66
N LYS A 125 10.77 -0.14 10.34
CA LYS A 125 11.59 -1.09 9.58
C LYS A 125 13.08 -0.72 9.59
N ASP A 126 13.41 0.56 9.40
CA ASP A 126 14.80 1.01 9.42
C ASP A 126 15.39 1.01 10.84
N ASN A 127 14.61 1.32 11.88
CA ASN A 127 15.06 1.17 13.26
C ASN A 127 15.38 -0.29 13.60
N ASN A 128 14.54 -1.24 13.19
CA ASN A 128 14.80 -2.67 13.37
C ASN A 128 16.04 -3.12 12.57
N ARG A 129 16.25 -2.56 11.38
CA ARG A 129 17.45 -2.83 10.58
C ARG A 129 18.71 -2.26 11.23
N ILE A 130 18.66 -1.02 11.72
CA ILE A 130 19.77 -0.37 12.43
C ILE A 130 20.11 -1.14 13.71
N LEU A 131 19.10 -1.60 14.48
CA LEU A 131 19.32 -2.42 15.67
C LEU A 131 19.99 -3.76 15.32
N ALA A 132 19.48 -4.46 14.30
CA ALA A 132 20.08 -5.71 13.82
C ALA A 132 21.50 -5.51 13.24
N GLU A 133 21.74 -4.38 12.57
CA GLU A 133 23.04 -4.03 12.01
C GLU A 133 24.04 -3.65 13.12
N ILE A 134 23.59 -2.99 14.18
CA ILE A 134 24.38 -2.75 15.39
C ILE A 134 24.72 -4.07 16.09
N GLU A 135 23.73 -4.96 16.29
CA GLU A 135 23.95 -6.29 16.89
C GLU A 135 24.92 -7.15 16.08
N LEU A 136 24.84 -7.10 14.74
CA LEU A 136 25.61 -7.97 13.85
C LEU A 136 27.01 -7.43 13.53
N PHE A 137 27.16 -6.12 13.35
CA PHE A 137 28.39 -5.48 12.83
C PHE A 137 29.11 -4.54 13.81
N TYR A 138 28.41 -3.87 14.72
CA TYR A 138 29.06 -2.91 15.64
C TYR A 138 29.54 -3.53 16.95
N LEU A 139 29.10 -4.73 17.29
CA LEU A 139 29.63 -5.49 18.42
C LEU A 139 30.84 -6.35 18.00
N LEU A 140 31.99 -6.07 18.62
CA LEU A 140 33.20 -6.88 18.44
C LEU A 140 32.95 -8.33 18.92
N PRO A 141 33.65 -9.35 18.35
CA PRO A 141 33.40 -10.76 18.67
C PRO A 141 33.52 -11.14 20.16
N HIS A 142 34.17 -10.31 20.97
CA HIS A 142 34.27 -10.49 22.42
C HIS A 142 33.07 -9.87 23.17
N GLN A 143 32.52 -8.76 22.69
CA GLN A 143 31.33 -8.11 23.27
C GLN A 143 30.06 -8.95 23.06
N ARG A 144 29.95 -9.67 21.93
CA ARG A 144 28.87 -10.65 21.70
C ARG A 144 28.91 -11.87 22.61
N ARG A 145 30.04 -12.11 23.29
CA ARG A 145 30.24 -13.22 24.23
C ARG A 145 30.20 -12.77 25.69
N TRP A 146 29.86 -11.51 25.95
CA TRP A 146 29.65 -11.03 27.31
C TRP A 146 28.31 -11.50 27.86
N GLN A 147 28.35 -12.50 28.74
CA GLN A 147 27.21 -13.06 29.45
C GLN A 147 26.41 -12.01 30.25
N THR A 148 27.00 -10.87 30.59
CA THR A 148 26.32 -9.76 31.25
C THR A 148 25.41 -8.96 30.31
N TRP A 149 25.71 -8.89 29.02
CA TRP A 149 24.92 -8.16 28.02
C TRP A 149 24.03 -9.10 27.19
N PHE A 150 24.51 -10.32 26.95
CA PHE A 150 23.80 -11.40 26.28
C PHE A 150 23.85 -12.67 27.16
N PRO A 151 23.03 -12.75 28.20
CA PRO A 151 23.01 -13.92 29.07
C PRO A 151 22.47 -15.13 28.33
N ASP A 152 22.99 -16.31 28.67
CA ASP A 152 22.54 -17.59 28.11
C ASP A 152 21.05 -17.89 28.44
N LEU A 153 20.51 -17.22 29.47
CA LEU A 153 19.12 -17.35 29.92
C LEU A 153 18.54 -15.97 30.27
N ILE A 154 17.48 -15.55 29.58
CA ILE A 154 16.74 -14.33 29.92
C ILE A 154 15.45 -14.72 30.68
N ASN A 155 15.38 -14.36 31.96
CA ASN A 155 14.20 -14.60 32.79
C ASN A 155 13.20 -13.46 32.63
N TYR A 156 12.12 -13.71 31.89
CA TYR A 156 10.99 -12.78 31.80
C TYR A 156 9.89 -13.18 32.78
N PHE A 157 9.37 -12.21 33.53
CA PHE A 157 8.13 -12.39 34.28
C PHE A 157 6.97 -12.30 33.31
N VAL A 158 6.23 -13.39 33.14
CA VAL A 158 5.08 -13.45 32.24
C VAL A 158 3.85 -13.93 33.00
N ASN A 159 2.69 -13.34 32.67
CA ASN A 159 1.42 -13.78 33.20
C ASN A 159 1.05 -15.15 32.59
N VAL A 160 0.78 -16.13 33.46
CA VAL A 160 0.52 -17.53 33.09
C VAL A 160 -0.65 -17.68 32.12
N ASP A 161 -1.73 -16.90 32.28
CA ASP A 161 -2.92 -16.97 31.44
C ASP A 161 -2.61 -16.46 30.02
N LYS A 162 -1.96 -15.30 29.93
CA LYS A 162 -1.52 -14.75 28.62
C LYS A 162 -0.55 -15.67 27.91
N THR A 163 0.37 -16.29 28.65
CA THR A 163 1.31 -17.26 28.08
C THR A 163 0.58 -18.49 27.53
N ARG A 164 -0.40 -19.01 28.29
CA ARG A 164 -1.20 -20.16 27.86
C ARG A 164 -1.95 -19.87 26.55
N ASP A 165 -2.59 -18.72 26.43
CA ASP A 165 -3.34 -18.34 25.24
C ASP A 165 -2.42 -18.19 24.03
N LYS A 166 -1.27 -17.55 24.22
CA LYS A 166 -0.31 -17.36 23.13
C LYS A 166 0.31 -18.68 22.65
N VAL A 167 0.62 -19.59 23.57
CA VAL A 167 1.13 -20.93 23.23
C VAL A 167 0.11 -21.71 22.41
N LYS A 168 -1.18 -21.67 22.78
CA LYS A 168 -2.26 -22.29 21.98
C LYS A 168 -2.34 -21.69 20.58
N GLU A 169 -2.31 -20.35 20.47
CA GLU A 169 -2.34 -19.65 19.18
C GLU A 169 -1.19 -20.08 18.25
N ILE A 170 0.03 -20.24 18.79
CA ILE A 170 1.20 -20.66 18.02
C ILE A 170 1.08 -22.12 17.57
N ILE A 171 0.52 -22.99 18.42
CA ILE A 171 0.24 -24.39 18.08
C ILE A 171 -0.80 -24.46 16.95
N ASP A 172 -1.89 -23.71 17.06
CA ASP A 172 -2.98 -23.69 16.06
C ASP A 172 -2.48 -23.17 14.69
N LYS A 173 -1.52 -22.24 14.68
CA LYS A 173 -0.89 -21.72 13.47
C LYS A 173 0.15 -22.65 12.85
N GLY A 174 0.50 -23.75 13.53
CA GLY A 174 1.56 -24.67 13.08
C GLY A 174 2.98 -24.07 13.16
N GLU A 175 3.15 -22.93 13.84
CA GLU A 175 4.43 -22.25 14.00
C GLU A 175 5.24 -22.80 15.20
N TRP A 176 4.67 -23.77 15.91
CA TRP A 176 5.28 -24.40 17.08
C TRP A 176 6.41 -25.35 16.68
N ARG A 177 7.62 -24.81 16.51
CA ARG A 177 8.82 -25.58 16.12
C ARG A 177 9.13 -26.68 17.12
N THR A 178 9.14 -27.93 16.66
CA THR A 178 9.25 -29.12 17.53
C THR A 178 10.68 -29.61 17.75
N GLU A 179 11.64 -29.10 16.97
CA GLU A 179 13.03 -29.59 16.90
C GLU A 179 13.96 -28.95 17.95
N ILE A 180 13.61 -27.76 18.45
CA ILE A 180 14.52 -26.93 19.26
C ILE A 180 14.10 -27.02 20.73
N PHE A 181 14.93 -27.68 21.56
CA PHE A 181 14.73 -27.90 23.02
C PHE A 181 13.47 -28.68 23.44
N PRO A 182 13.36 -29.98 23.07
CA PRO A 182 12.17 -30.79 23.33
C PRO A 182 11.84 -30.93 24.83
N GLU A 183 12.84 -31.02 25.70
CA GLU A 183 12.63 -31.15 27.15
C GLU A 183 12.05 -29.89 27.80
N MET A 184 12.53 -28.71 27.39
CA MET A 184 12.09 -27.43 27.96
C MET A 184 10.64 -27.12 27.54
N ARG A 185 10.30 -27.47 26.29
CA ARG A 185 8.93 -27.44 25.78
C ARG A 185 7.99 -28.30 26.62
N GLN A 186 8.36 -29.55 26.88
CA GLN A 186 7.49 -30.44 27.65
C GLN A 186 7.24 -29.87 29.05
N LYS A 187 8.30 -29.40 29.71
CA LYS A 187 8.19 -28.71 31.01
C LYS A 187 7.32 -27.45 30.96
N LEU A 188 7.34 -26.69 29.86
CA LEU A 188 6.50 -25.51 29.67
C LEU A 188 5.02 -25.89 29.51
N LEU A 189 4.73 -26.88 28.66
CA LEU A 189 3.36 -27.37 28.42
C LEU A 189 2.76 -27.96 29.70
N ASP A 190 3.55 -28.73 30.45
CA ASP A 190 3.18 -29.29 31.75
C ASP A 190 2.88 -28.17 32.76
N LYS A 191 3.75 -27.15 32.87
CA LYS A 191 3.53 -25.99 33.75
C LYS A 191 2.31 -25.16 33.36
N LEU A 192 2.03 -25.03 32.06
CA LEU A 192 0.87 -24.31 31.55
C LEU A 192 -0.41 -25.17 31.57
N ASN A 193 -0.32 -26.46 31.94
CA ASN A 193 -1.41 -27.43 31.90
C ASN A 193 -2.10 -27.52 30.52
N ILE A 194 -1.29 -27.48 29.45
CA ILE A 194 -1.76 -27.63 28.07
C ILE A 194 -1.58 -29.09 27.69
N GLN A 195 -2.68 -29.80 27.43
CA GLN A 195 -2.63 -31.17 26.93
C GLN A 195 -2.07 -31.17 25.51
N HIS A 196 -0.81 -31.58 25.38
CA HIS A 196 -0.17 -31.83 24.11
C HIS A 196 0.15 -33.32 24.05
N ASN A 197 -0.46 -34.05 23.09
CA ASN A 197 -0.28 -35.48 22.97
C ASN A 197 0.85 -35.78 21.96
N PRO A 198 2.09 -36.08 22.41
CA PRO A 198 3.21 -36.39 21.52
C PRO A 198 2.97 -37.67 20.68
N ASN A 199 2.02 -38.53 21.07
CA ASN A 199 1.67 -39.70 20.27
C ASN A 199 1.00 -39.33 18.95
N ASN A 200 0.30 -38.20 18.86
CA ASN A 200 -0.34 -37.81 17.61
C ASN A 200 0.69 -37.44 16.53
N GLU A 201 1.79 -36.80 16.92
CA GLU A 201 2.89 -36.45 16.01
C GLU A 201 3.62 -37.70 15.54
N LYS A 202 3.87 -38.66 16.44
CA LYS A 202 4.50 -39.95 16.11
C LYS A 202 3.62 -40.83 15.20
N VAL A 203 2.31 -40.87 15.45
CA VAL A 203 1.33 -41.57 14.62
C VAL A 203 1.20 -40.91 13.24
N PHE A 204 1.22 -39.57 13.19
CA PHE A 204 1.17 -38.83 11.93
C PHE A 204 2.42 -39.06 11.07
N MET A 205 3.61 -39.02 11.68
CA MET A 205 4.86 -39.31 10.98
C MET A 205 4.92 -40.76 10.46
N GLY A 206 4.44 -41.73 11.25
CA GLY A 206 4.32 -43.12 10.79
C GLY A 206 3.38 -43.27 9.58
N LYS A 207 2.24 -42.56 9.57
CA LYS A 207 1.33 -42.53 8.41
C LYS A 207 1.96 -41.87 7.18
N LEU A 208 2.80 -40.84 7.36
CA LEU A 208 3.51 -40.19 6.25
C LEU A 208 4.56 -41.11 5.62
N GLU A 209 5.29 -41.88 6.44
CA GLU A 209 6.23 -42.90 5.93
C GLU A 209 5.50 -44.00 5.15
N GLU A 210 4.35 -44.47 5.64
CA GLU A 210 3.51 -45.43 4.91
C GLU A 210 3.05 -44.88 3.55
N ILE A 211 2.59 -43.63 3.51
CA ILE A 211 2.18 -42.96 2.25
C ILE A 211 3.36 -42.86 1.28
N TYR A 212 4.55 -42.48 1.76
CA TYR A 212 5.74 -42.37 0.91
C TYR A 212 6.13 -43.71 0.27
N ILE A 213 6.06 -44.81 1.05
CA ILE A 213 6.32 -46.17 0.54
C ILE A 213 5.28 -46.60 -0.49
N ILE A 214 4.01 -46.21 -0.33
CA ILE A 214 2.95 -46.53 -1.31
C ILE A 214 3.20 -45.77 -2.62
N ILE A 215 3.55 -44.48 -2.54
CA ILE A 215 3.83 -43.64 -3.72
C ILE A 215 5.02 -44.18 -4.51
N SER A 216 6.12 -44.56 -3.83
CA SER A 216 7.29 -45.11 -4.51
C SER A 216 6.98 -46.43 -5.23
N LYS A 217 6.23 -47.34 -4.60
CA LYS A 217 5.77 -48.59 -5.22
C LYS A 217 4.84 -48.35 -6.41
N LEU A 218 3.95 -47.34 -6.33
CA LEU A 218 3.06 -46.98 -7.45
C LEU A 218 3.85 -46.42 -8.63
N SER A 219 4.84 -45.56 -8.36
CA SER A 219 5.73 -45.00 -9.39
C SER A 219 6.51 -46.10 -10.12
N GLU A 220 7.08 -47.07 -9.38
CA GLU A 220 7.74 -48.23 -9.98
C GLU A 220 6.80 -49.08 -10.83
N LYS A 221 5.55 -49.24 -10.38
CA LYS A 221 4.55 -50.02 -11.10
C LYS A 221 4.09 -49.32 -12.39
N GLN A 222 3.95 -47.99 -12.37
CA GLN A 222 3.67 -47.18 -13.56
C GLN A 222 4.80 -47.30 -14.60
N ALA A 223 6.06 -47.17 -14.17
CA ALA A 223 7.21 -47.31 -15.08
C ALA A 223 7.33 -48.71 -15.72
N ARG A 224 6.79 -49.76 -15.07
CA ARG A 224 6.69 -51.10 -15.65
C ARG A 224 5.56 -51.24 -16.67
N ILE A 225 4.43 -50.55 -16.47
CA ILE A 225 3.29 -50.57 -17.39
C ILE A 225 3.63 -49.81 -18.67
N GLU A 226 4.29 -48.66 -18.56
CA GLU A 226 4.72 -47.84 -19.71
C GLU A 226 5.67 -48.62 -20.65
N LYS A 227 6.55 -49.46 -20.08
CA LYS A 227 7.42 -50.37 -20.84
C LYS A 227 6.69 -51.54 -21.51
N ILE A 228 5.48 -51.90 -21.05
CA ILE A 228 4.67 -52.96 -21.64
C ILE A 228 3.80 -52.40 -22.76
N GLU A 229 3.30 -51.16 -22.62
CA GLU A 229 2.50 -50.49 -23.66
C GLU A 229 3.31 -50.01 -24.87
N GLU A 230 4.62 -49.80 -24.75
CA GLU A 230 5.50 -49.57 -25.90
C GLU A 230 5.72 -50.83 -26.77
N HIS A 231 5.37 -52.02 -26.29
CA HIS A 231 5.74 -53.29 -26.93
C HIS A 231 4.66 -54.09 -27.71
N PRO A 232 3.50 -53.53 -28.12
CA PRO A 232 2.68 -54.15 -29.16
C PRO A 232 2.28 -53.14 -30.26
N LYS A 233 3.25 -52.71 -31.08
CA LYS A 233 2.98 -52.12 -32.41
C LYS A 233 3.77 -52.73 -33.56
N ASP A 234 4.74 -53.60 -33.30
CA ASP A 234 5.58 -54.19 -34.35
C ASP A 234 5.15 -55.62 -34.78
N GLU A 235 4.12 -56.21 -34.17
CA GLU A 235 3.66 -57.59 -34.50
C GLU A 235 2.29 -57.67 -35.21
N LEU A 236 1.69 -56.55 -35.64
CA LEU A 236 0.41 -56.57 -36.38
C LEU A 236 0.51 -56.28 -37.89
N ASP A 237 1.71 -55.97 -38.42
CA ASP A 237 1.91 -55.77 -39.86
C ASP A 237 2.45 -57.03 -40.59
N GLU A 238 2.76 -58.13 -39.89
CA GLU A 238 3.28 -59.37 -40.52
C GLU A 238 2.23 -60.48 -40.74
N LEU A 239 0.95 -60.28 -40.37
CA LEU A 239 -0.09 -61.31 -40.54
C LEU A 239 -1.12 -61.04 -41.66
N ASP A 240 -1.04 -59.92 -42.38
CA ASP A 240 -1.89 -59.65 -43.57
C ASP A 240 -1.16 -59.88 -44.91
N GLY A 241 0.12 -60.26 -44.88
CA GLY A 241 0.96 -60.40 -46.08
C GLY A 241 0.99 -61.79 -46.73
N ASN A 242 0.43 -62.84 -46.10
CA ASN A 242 0.76 -64.23 -46.47
C ASN A 242 -0.41 -65.09 -46.98
N GLU A 243 -1.57 -64.52 -47.33
CA GLU A 243 -2.66 -65.25 -48.00
C GLU A 243 -2.88 -64.90 -49.48
N GLN A 244 -1.91 -64.25 -50.14
CA GLN A 244 -1.97 -64.04 -51.60
C GLN A 244 -0.66 -64.44 -52.30
N LYS A 245 -0.35 -65.75 -52.33
CA LYS A 245 0.46 -66.38 -53.40
C LYS A 245 0.51 -67.91 -53.27
N VAL A 246 -0.54 -68.60 -53.71
CA VAL A 246 -0.40 -69.93 -54.35
C VAL A 246 -1.40 -69.97 -55.52
N ILE A 247 -0.87 -69.74 -56.72
CA ILE A 247 -1.40 -70.27 -57.98
C ILE A 247 -0.59 -71.53 -58.27
#